data_AF-A0A0R3KF41-F1
#
_entry.id   AF-A0A0R3KF41-F1
#
_cell.length_a   1.000
_cell.length_b   1.000
_cell.length_c   1.000
_cell.angle_alpha   90.00
_cell.angle_beta   90.00
_cell.angle_gamma   90.00
#
_symmetry.space_group_name_H-M   'P 1'
#
loop_
_entity.id
_entity.type
_entity.pdbx_description
1 polymer ?
#
loop_
_entity_poly.entity_id
_entity_poly.type
_entity_poly.pdbx_seq_one_letter_code
_entity_poly.pdbx_strand_id
1 'polypeptide(L)' 'MTLSMPGLIGAALGLVISSAMYFVTMSMLKRPAPDTTATADERERAAASVRTVLLADIPILTALGYYAGQLYG' A
#
# COMPACT_ATOMS: atom_id res chain seq x y z
N MET A 1 -20.81 -15.27 -2.18
CA MET A 1 -20.27 -14.32 -3.17
C MET A 1 -19.26 -15.08 -4.02
N THR A 2 -19.54 -15.29 -5.29
CA THR A 2 -18.60 -15.93 -6.24
C THR A 2 -17.59 -14.89 -6.71
N LEU A 3 -16.30 -15.22 -6.64
CA LEU A 3 -15.24 -14.35 -7.13
C LEU A 3 -15.26 -14.38 -8.67
N SER A 4 -15.41 -13.21 -9.32
CA SER A 4 -15.34 -13.12 -10.78
C SER A 4 -13.88 -13.01 -11.25
N MET A 5 -13.57 -13.66 -12.38
CA MET A 5 -12.23 -13.63 -12.96
C MET A 5 -11.77 -12.20 -13.34
N PRO A 6 -12.62 -11.35 -13.94
CA PRO A 6 -12.30 -9.94 -14.17
C PRO A 6 -12.00 -9.17 -12.88
N GLY A 7 -12.79 -9.42 -11.82
CA GLY A 7 -12.55 -8.82 -10.51
C GLY A 7 -11.22 -9.26 -9.91
N LEU A 8 -10.85 -10.53 -10.02
CA LEU A 8 -9.55 -11.03 -9.52
C LEU A 8 -8.37 -10.41 -10.26
N ILE A 9 -8.47 -10.22 -11.58
CA ILE A 9 -7.44 -9.53 -12.38
C ILE A 9 -7.31 -8.07 -11.94
N GLY A 10 -8.44 -7.37 -11.79
CA GLY A 10 -8.46 -6.00 -11.30
C GLY A 10 -7.87 -5.86 -9.89
N ALA A 11 -8.18 -6.79 -8.99
CA ALA A 11 -7.62 -6.83 -7.63
C ALA A 11 -6.10 -7.04 -7.66
N ALA A 12 -5.60 -7.94 -8.50
CA ALA A 12 -4.17 -8.18 -8.64
C ALA A 12 -3.45 -6.93 -9.15
N LEU A 13 -4.01 -6.22 -10.12
CA LEU A 13 -3.46 -4.94 -10.60
C LEU A 13 -3.45 -3.86 -9.50
N GLY A 14 -4.54 -3.73 -8.75
CA GLY A 14 -4.63 -2.82 -7.61
C GLY A 14 -3.56 -3.11 -6.54
N LEU A 15 -3.35 -4.39 -6.24
CA LEU A 15 -2.34 -4.82 -5.26
C LEU A 15 -0.91 -4.52 -5.74
N VAL A 16 -0.61 -4.71 -7.03
CA VAL A 16 0.69 -4.39 -7.62
C VAL A 16 0.97 -2.89 -7.54
N ILE A 17 0.01 -2.04 -7.91
CA ILE A 17 0.14 -0.57 -7.84
C ILE A 17 0.38 -0.11 -6.41
N SER A 18 -0.40 -0.65 -5.46
CA SER A 18 -0.27 -0.31 -4.03
C SER A 18 1.09 -0.71 -3.48
N SER A 19 1.57 -1.90 -3.84
CA SER A 19 2.88 -2.39 -3.43
C SER A 19 3.99 -1.52 -4.01
N ALA A 20 3.88 -1.10 -5.27
CA ALA A 20 4.84 -0.19 -5.90
C ALA A 20 4.87 1.17 -5.19
N MET A 21 3.71 1.76 -4.87
CA MET A 21 3.64 3.01 -4.10
C MET A 21 4.24 2.86 -2.71
N TYR A 22 4.00 1.74 -2.03
CA TYR A 22 4.64 1.43 -0.75
C TYR A 22 6.18 1.41 -0.87
N PHE A 23 6.72 0.72 -1.89
CA PHE A 23 8.17 0.70 -2.12
C PHE A 23 8.73 2.09 -2.44
N VAL A 24 8.02 2.90 -3.23
CA VAL A 24 8.42 4.28 -3.53
C VAL A 24 8.41 5.13 -2.26
N THR A 25 7.32 5.12 -1.48
CA THR A 25 7.25 5.86 -0.20
C THR A 25 8.34 5.41 0.75
N MET A 26 8.57 4.10 0.88
CA MET A 26 9.60 3.58 1.77
C MET A 26 11.02 3.88 1.29
N SER A 27 11.26 3.90 -0.02
CA SER A 27 12.56 4.33 -0.58
C SER A 27 12.81 5.83 -0.43
N MET A 28 11.77 6.66 -0.53
CA MET A 28 11.85 8.10 -0.22
C MET A 28 12.13 8.35 1.27
N LEU A 29 11.56 7.52 2.15
CA LEU A 29 11.84 7.54 3.59
C LEU A 29 13.24 7.03 3.94
N LYS A 30 13.88 6.23 3.07
CA LYS A 30 15.28 5.76 3.22
C LYS A 30 16.34 6.83 2.87
N ARG A 31 16.12 8.09 3.25
CA ARG A 31 17.21 9.09 3.35
C ARG A 31 18.15 8.74 4.52
N PRO A 32 19.42 9.19 4.49
CA PRO A 32 20.60 8.38 4.83
C PRO A 32 20.70 8.07 6.32
N ALA A 33 20.94 6.79 6.61
CA ALA A 33 21.15 6.18 7.93
C ALA A 33 19.96 6.37 8.91
N PRO A 34 19.55 5.31 9.64
CA PRO A 34 18.71 5.52 10.81
C PRO A 34 19.49 6.44 11.74
N ASP A 35 19.06 7.69 11.86
CA ASP A 35 19.64 8.62 12.80
C ASP A 35 19.44 8.00 14.19
N THR A 36 20.50 7.48 14.76
CA THR A 36 20.44 6.80 16.05
C THR A 36 20.10 7.78 17.17
N THR A 37 20.15 9.08 16.86
CA THR A 37 19.70 10.20 17.70
C THR A 37 18.23 10.56 17.52
N ALA A 38 17.54 10.02 16.50
CA ALA A 38 16.11 10.25 16.30
C ALA A 38 15.33 9.84 17.56
N THR A 39 14.51 10.77 18.03
CA THR A 39 13.69 10.60 19.24
C THR A 39 12.69 9.46 19.06
N ALA A 40 12.25 8.84 20.16
CA ALA A 40 11.26 7.75 20.12
C ALA A 40 10.00 8.15 19.32
N ASP A 41 9.58 9.41 19.44
CA ASP A 41 8.44 10.00 18.72
C ASP A 41 8.64 10.04 17.20
N GLU A 42 9.85 10.29 16.71
CA GLU A 42 10.14 10.32 15.27
C GLU A 42 10.11 8.92 14.66
N ARG A 43 10.60 7.92 15.40
CA ARG A 43 10.50 6.51 15.01
C ARG A 43 9.05 6.04 15.02
N GLU A 44 8.27 6.46 16.02
CA GLU A 44 6.85 6.13 16.11
C GLU A 44 6.04 6.77 14.97
N ARG A 45 6.33 8.03 14.60
CA ARG A 45 5.70 8.67 13.43
C ARG A 45 6.03 7.98 12.12
N ALA A 46 7.28 7.56 11.91
CA ALA A 46 7.67 6.80 10.74
C ALA A 46 7.02 5.41 10.70
N ALA A 47 6.91 4.73 11.85
CA ALA A 47 6.20 3.46 11.94
C ALA A 47 4.69 3.63 11.69
N ALA A 48 4.10 4.72 12.19
CA ALA A 48 2.68 5.04 12.01
C ALA A 48 2.36 5.32 10.53
N SER A 49 3.21 6.05 9.80
CA SER A 49 2.98 6.30 8.38
C SER A 49 3.05 5.02 7.54
N VAL A 50 4.04 4.16 7.80
CA VAL A 50 4.16 2.82 7.19
C VAL A 50 2.94 1.96 7.52
N ARG A 51 2.47 1.99 8.77
CA ARG A 51 1.29 1.25 9.22
C ARG A 51 0.02 1.72 8.51
N THR A 52 -0.16 3.02 8.31
CA THR A 52 -1.32 3.57 7.60
C THR A 52 -1.35 3.09 6.14
N VAL A 53 -0.21 3.10 5.44
CA VAL A 53 -0.15 2.61 4.05
C VAL A 53 -0.47 1.11 3.97
N LEU A 54 0.07 0.31 4.91
CA LEU A 54 -0.18 -1.14 4.94
C LEU A 54 -1.62 -1.50 5.31
N LEU A 55 -2.25 -0.77 6.23
CA LEU A 55 -3.58 -1.10 6.75
C LEU A 55 -4.72 -0.43 5.99
N ALA A 56 -4.51 0.74 5.38
CA ALA A 56 -5.56 1.47 4.69
C ALA A 56 -5.38 1.41 3.17
N ASP A 57 -4.21 1.79 2.65
CA ASP A 57 -4.07 2.03 1.21
C ASP A 57 -4.08 0.73 0.40
N ILE A 58 -3.34 -0.30 0.85
CA ILE A 58 -3.27 -1.58 0.12
C ILE A 58 -4.65 -2.26 0.02
N PRO A 59 -5.42 -2.43 1.12
CA PRO A 59 -6.75 -3.02 1.02
C PRO A 59 -7.73 -2.20 0.19
N ILE A 60 -7.73 -0.87 0.33
CA ILE A 60 -8.64 0.02 -0.41
C ILE A 60 -8.37 -0.06 -1.91
N LEU A 61 -7.11 0.08 -2.33
CA LEU A 61 -6.74 0.04 -3.75
C LEU A 61 -6.93 -1.36 -4.36
N THR A 62 -6.70 -2.42 -3.59
CA THR A 62 -7.01 -3.79 -4.03
C THR A 62 -8.52 -3.99 -4.23
N ALA A 63 -9.34 -3.48 -3.30
CA ALA A 63 -10.80 -3.55 -3.42
C ALA A 63 -11.34 -2.68 -4.57
N LEU A 64 -10.77 -1.49 -4.78
CA LEU A 64 -11.08 -0.65 -5.93
C LEU A 64 -10.70 -1.32 -7.25
N GLY A 65 -9.54 -1.97 -7.30
CA GLY A 65 -9.12 -2.78 -8.43
C GLY A 65 -10.11 -3.92 -8.71
N TYR A 66 -10.53 -4.63 -7.67
CA TYR A 66 -11.54 -5.69 -7.81
C TYR A 66 -12.85 -5.16 -8.39
N TYR A 67 -13.34 -4.04 -7.85
CA TYR A 67 -14.57 -3.41 -8.29
C TYR A 67 -14.48 -2.90 -9.73
N ALA A 68 -13.39 -2.24 -10.10
CA ALA A 68 -13.16 -1.80 -11.47
C ALA A 68 -13.09 -3.00 -12.44
N GLY A 69 -12.43 -4.09 -12.05
CA GLY A 69 -12.39 -5.32 -12.82
C GLY A 69 -13.78 -5.91 -13.07
N GLN A 70 -14.72 -5.78 -12.13
CA GLN A 70 -16.11 -6.21 -12.33
C GLN A 70 -16.91 -5.31 -13.26
N LEU A 71 -16.61 -4.00 -13.30
CA LEU A 71 -17.36 -3.04 -14.11
C LEU A 71 -16.94 -3.02 -15.58
N TYR A 72 -15.67 -3.33 -15.87
CA TYR A 72 -15.07 -3.08 -17.19
C TYR A 72 -14.48 -4.30 -17.89
N GLY A 73 -14.51 -5.50 -17.28
CA GLY A 73 -14.01 -6.75 -17.86
C GLY A 73 -15.07 -7.83 -18.00
#